data_AF-A0AB34R0F1-F1
#
_entry.id   AF-A0AB34R0F1-F1
#
_cell.length_a   1.000
_cell.length_b   1.000
_cell.length_c   1.000
_cell.angle_alpha   90.00
_cell.angle_beta   90.00
_cell.angle_gamma   90.00
#
_symmetry.space_group_name_H-M   'P 1'
#
loop_
_entity.id
_entity.type
_entity.pdbx_description
1 polymer ?
#
loop_
_entity_poly.entity_id
_entity_poly.type
_entity_poly.pdbx_seq_one_letter_code
_entity_poly.pdbx_strand_id
1 'polypeptide(L)'
;MFKKTLLTLITLALVISIWTPFSSEASAETYSIHSQELEALVTLTILQNEQATKELDELEMKMGEYIENLPFTEKEFENMSETEQNKVIDQYFNNEEFLALENRMKQLDSKSNQSEITTQALPVFFIPIAMTVGRVALMAIRSKGARTALKYLKNRIKGFGKNYKIRWDVRNDKGQLRSLVVVLHKGKKKTTRVFAVDNGKIPLIPKTSTWYWHFHVAPKDKIHHALRVSVPKKYKASPGETILH
;
A
#
# COMPACT_ATOMS: atom_id res chain seq x y z
N MET A 1 -19.06 -31.69 -45.26
CA MET A 1 -17.96 -32.65 -44.96
C MET A 1 -16.55 -32.02 -44.84
N PHE A 2 -16.38 -30.69 -44.89
CA PHE A 2 -15.05 -30.04 -44.96
C PHE A 2 -14.36 -29.71 -43.61
N LYS A 3 -15.03 -29.90 -42.46
CA LYS A 3 -14.45 -29.53 -41.15
C LYS A 3 -13.63 -30.64 -40.48
N LYS A 4 -13.84 -31.91 -40.86
CA LYS A 4 -13.10 -33.04 -40.28
C LYS A 4 -11.75 -33.27 -40.96
N THR A 5 -11.63 -32.98 -42.26
CA THR A 5 -10.38 -33.10 -43.03
C THR A 5 -9.36 -32.01 -42.71
N LEU A 6 -9.80 -30.81 -42.31
CA LEU A 6 -8.90 -29.73 -41.89
C LEU A 6 -8.26 -30.00 -40.52
N LEU A 7 -9.00 -30.65 -39.62
CA LEU A 7 -8.52 -30.96 -38.26
C LEU A 7 -7.49 -32.10 -38.25
N THR A 8 -7.61 -33.08 -39.18
CA THR A 8 -6.61 -34.14 -39.36
C THR A 8 -5.31 -33.65 -40.01
N LEU A 9 -5.36 -32.64 -40.88
CA LEU A 9 -4.15 -32.04 -41.47
C LEU A 9 -3.33 -31.23 -40.45
N ILE A 10 -3.99 -30.53 -39.51
CA ILE A 10 -3.31 -29.76 -38.46
C ILE A 10 -2.69 -30.69 -37.41
N THR A 11 -3.33 -31.82 -37.10
CA THR A 11 -2.76 -32.81 -36.16
C THR A 11 -1.62 -33.60 -36.76
N LEU A 12 -1.59 -33.84 -38.08
CA LEU A 12 -0.44 -34.49 -38.72
C LEU A 12 0.79 -33.56 -38.84
N ALA A 13 0.58 -32.25 -38.99
CA ALA A 13 1.67 -31.26 -38.97
C ALA A 13 2.33 -31.09 -37.58
N LEU A 14 1.60 -31.40 -36.49
CA LEU A 14 2.14 -31.32 -35.13
C LEU A 14 2.91 -32.58 -34.68
N VAL A 15 2.79 -33.71 -35.39
CA VAL A 15 3.40 -34.99 -34.99
C VAL A 15 4.72 -35.28 -35.74
N ILE A 16 5.05 -34.54 -36.80
CA ILE A 16 6.31 -34.72 -37.56
C ILE A 16 7.47 -33.86 -37.01
N SER A 17 7.22 -32.97 -36.04
CA SER A 17 8.29 -32.20 -35.36
C SER A 17 8.98 -32.97 -34.22
N ILE A 18 8.60 -34.23 -34.00
CA ILE A 18 9.23 -35.13 -33.05
C ILE A 18 9.99 -36.18 -33.88
N TRP A 19 11.30 -35.97 -34.04
CA TRP A 19 12.32 -36.88 -34.60
C TRP A 19 12.65 -36.71 -36.09
N THR A 20 13.60 -35.83 -36.42
CA THR A 20 15.01 -36.19 -36.68
C THR A 20 15.82 -34.96 -37.10
N PRO A 21 17.16 -35.00 -36.90
CA PRO A 21 18.02 -33.82 -36.94
C PRO A 21 18.56 -33.59 -38.34
N PHE A 22 18.51 -32.36 -38.85
CA PHE A 22 19.50 -31.89 -39.82
C PHE A 22 19.55 -30.36 -39.81
N SER A 23 20.78 -29.88 -39.77
CA SER A 23 21.21 -28.51 -39.54
C SER A 23 20.57 -27.50 -40.49
N SER A 24 20.07 -26.41 -39.91
CA SER A 24 20.17 -25.10 -40.53
C SER A 24 20.83 -24.19 -39.50
N GLU A 25 21.94 -23.59 -39.88
CA GLU A 25 22.62 -22.52 -39.15
C GLU A 25 21.66 -21.32 -39.06
N ALA A 26 20.74 -21.37 -38.12
CA ALA A 26 20.20 -20.17 -37.51
C ALA A 26 21.10 -19.92 -36.31
N SER A 27 22.01 -18.95 -36.46
CA SER A 27 22.76 -18.38 -35.34
C SER A 27 21.77 -18.12 -34.20
N ALA A 28 21.79 -19.01 -33.21
CA ALA A 28 21.34 -18.66 -31.89
C ALA A 28 22.33 -17.61 -31.41
N GLU A 29 22.05 -16.34 -31.73
CA GLU A 29 22.44 -15.24 -30.87
C GLU A 29 21.80 -15.56 -29.52
N THR A 30 22.53 -16.37 -28.76
CA THR A 30 22.46 -16.38 -27.33
C THR A 30 22.82 -14.94 -26.98
N TYR A 31 21.81 -14.10 -26.75
CA TYR A 31 22.00 -12.82 -26.11
C TYR A 31 22.55 -13.15 -24.73
N SER A 32 23.86 -13.34 -24.64
CA SER A 32 24.57 -13.18 -23.38
C SER A 32 24.36 -11.72 -23.06
N ILE A 33 23.41 -11.42 -22.18
CA ILE A 33 23.35 -10.10 -21.58
C ILE A 33 24.76 -9.90 -21.01
N HIS A 34 25.50 -8.98 -21.61
CA HIS A 34 26.86 -8.69 -21.20
C HIS A 34 26.80 -8.28 -19.73
N SER A 35 27.65 -8.82 -18.86
CA SER A 35 27.56 -8.57 -17.41
C SER A 35 27.52 -7.07 -17.08
N GLN A 36 28.15 -6.24 -17.92
CA GLN A 36 28.10 -4.78 -17.84
C GLN A 36 26.72 -4.17 -18.14
N GLU A 37 25.92 -4.72 -19.07
CA GLU A 37 24.57 -4.23 -19.34
C GLU A 37 23.61 -4.58 -18.20
N LEU A 38 23.78 -5.78 -17.61
CA LEU A 38 23.02 -6.18 -16.43
C LEU A 38 23.39 -5.33 -15.20
N GLU A 39 24.69 -5.09 -14.97
CA GLU A 39 25.17 -4.19 -13.92
C GLU A 39 24.69 -2.75 -14.11
N ALA A 40 24.69 -2.23 -15.34
CA ALA A 40 24.17 -0.90 -15.64
C ALA A 40 22.65 -0.81 -15.38
N LEU A 41 21.89 -1.85 -15.76
CA LEU A 41 20.44 -1.92 -15.51
C LEU A 41 20.14 -2.01 -14.00
N VAL A 42 20.90 -2.82 -13.26
CA VAL A 42 20.79 -2.96 -11.80
C VAL A 42 21.14 -1.65 -11.11
N THR A 43 22.23 -0.99 -11.51
CA THR A 43 22.67 0.29 -10.96
C THR A 43 21.64 1.40 -11.23
N LEU A 44 21.11 1.47 -12.45
CA LEU A 44 20.04 2.41 -12.81
C LEU A 44 18.77 2.17 -11.99
N THR A 45 18.40 0.90 -11.79
CA THR A 45 17.23 0.52 -10.98
C THR A 45 17.42 0.89 -9.51
N ILE A 46 18.62 0.67 -8.95
CA ILE A 46 18.97 1.06 -7.58
C ILE A 46 18.88 2.59 -7.45
N LEU A 47 19.48 3.34 -8.37
CA LEU A 47 19.47 4.80 -8.34
C LEU A 47 18.05 5.37 -8.44
N GLN A 48 17.21 4.81 -9.31
CA GLN A 48 15.79 5.19 -9.44
C GLN A 48 15.00 4.90 -8.17
N ASN A 49 15.25 3.76 -7.51
CA ASN A 49 14.60 3.40 -6.25
C ASN A 49 15.06 4.30 -5.10
N GLU A 50 16.35 4.63 -5.00
CA GLU A 50 16.87 5.57 -4.01
C GLU A 50 16.27 6.97 -4.20
N GLN A 51 16.14 7.44 -5.43
CA GLN A 51 15.53 8.74 -5.71
C GLN A 51 14.04 8.75 -5.40
N ALA A 52 13.30 7.68 -5.73
CA ALA A 52 11.89 7.55 -5.38
C ALA A 52 11.67 7.49 -3.86
N THR A 53 12.59 6.86 -3.12
CA THR A 53 12.54 6.80 -1.65
C THR A 53 12.76 8.18 -1.03
N LYS A 54 13.79 8.92 -1.49
CA LYS A 54 14.03 10.30 -1.04
C LYS A 54 12.85 11.21 -1.33
N GLU A 55 12.26 11.10 -2.51
CA GLU A 55 11.09 11.91 -2.87
C GLU A 55 9.87 11.57 -1.99
N LEU A 56 9.68 10.29 -1.66
CA LEU A 56 8.61 9.87 -0.76
C LEU A 56 8.82 10.46 0.65
N ASP A 57 10.05 10.40 1.19
CA ASP A 57 10.38 10.97 2.50
C ASP A 57 10.10 12.49 2.55
N GLU A 58 10.46 13.23 1.49
CA GLU A 58 10.17 14.66 1.38
C GLU A 58 8.65 14.94 1.32
N LEU A 59 7.90 14.11 0.60
CA LEU A 59 6.44 14.25 0.52
C LEU A 59 5.77 13.91 1.85
N GLU A 60 6.27 12.90 2.56
CA GLU A 60 5.78 12.54 3.89
C GLU A 60 6.01 13.68 4.89
N MET A 61 7.18 14.33 4.83
CA MET A 61 7.47 15.53 5.62
C MET A 61 6.51 16.68 5.28
N LYS A 62 6.37 17.03 3.99
CA LYS A 62 5.46 18.11 3.55
C LYS A 62 4.01 17.84 3.93
N MET A 63 3.54 16.60 3.75
CA MET A 63 2.19 16.19 4.15
C MET A 63 2.01 16.27 5.68
N GLY A 64 3.02 15.83 6.44
CA GLY A 64 3.03 15.95 7.90
C GLY A 64 2.93 17.40 8.37
N GLU A 65 3.76 18.29 7.81
CA GLU A 65 3.77 19.73 8.10
C GLU A 65 2.43 20.39 7.72
N TYR A 66 1.88 20.07 6.55
CA TYR A 66 0.57 20.55 6.13
C TYR A 66 -0.51 20.20 7.17
N ILE A 67 -0.57 18.93 7.59
CA ILE A 67 -1.57 18.46 8.56
C ILE A 67 -1.33 19.08 9.93
N GLU A 68 -0.07 19.22 10.37
CA GLU A 68 0.28 19.84 11.65
C GLU A 68 -0.18 21.31 11.72
N ASN A 69 -0.01 22.05 10.62
CA ASN A 69 -0.32 23.48 10.53
C ASN A 69 -1.80 23.80 10.30
N LEU A 70 -2.70 22.80 10.19
CA LEU A 70 -4.14 23.07 10.06
C LEU A 70 -4.65 23.88 11.26
N PRO A 71 -5.56 24.86 11.05
CA PRO A 71 -5.94 25.86 12.06
C PRO A 71 -7.00 25.34 13.04
N PHE A 72 -6.79 24.13 13.56
CA PHE A 72 -7.57 23.53 14.62
C PHE A 72 -6.74 22.49 15.37
N THR A 73 -7.04 22.31 16.65
CA THR A 73 -6.51 21.26 17.52
C THR A 73 -7.44 20.05 17.53
N GLU A 74 -6.96 18.92 18.05
CA GLU A 74 -7.82 17.73 18.30
C GLU A 74 -9.04 18.09 19.14
N LYS A 75 -8.85 18.83 20.25
CA LYS A 75 -9.94 19.22 21.14
C LYS A 75 -10.97 20.10 20.45
N GLU A 76 -10.54 21.05 19.64
CA GLU A 76 -11.46 21.90 18.86
C GLU A 76 -12.25 21.08 17.85
N PHE A 77 -11.59 20.18 17.12
CA PHE A 77 -12.26 19.29 16.16
C PHE A 77 -13.28 18.37 16.83
N GLU A 78 -12.96 17.82 18.00
CA GLU A 78 -13.87 16.96 18.76
C GLU A 78 -15.10 17.70 19.31
N ASN A 79 -14.97 19.00 19.59
CA ASN A 79 -16.07 19.84 20.05
C ASN A 79 -16.99 20.33 18.90
N MET A 80 -16.56 20.21 17.65
CA MET A 80 -17.38 20.54 16.49
C MET A 80 -18.53 19.54 16.32
N SER A 81 -19.66 20.03 15.80
CA SER A 81 -20.74 19.17 15.33
C SER A 81 -20.28 18.29 14.16
N GLU A 82 -21.01 17.21 13.88
CA GLU A 82 -20.69 16.33 12.75
C GLU A 82 -20.67 17.08 11.40
N THR A 83 -21.58 18.02 11.20
CA THR A 83 -21.63 18.85 9.98
C THR A 83 -20.40 19.74 9.87
N GLU A 84 -19.95 20.36 10.96
CA GLU A 84 -18.74 21.18 10.98
C GLU A 84 -17.49 20.33 10.74
N GLN A 85 -17.39 19.17 11.39
CA GLN A 85 -16.30 18.22 11.14
C GLN A 85 -16.21 17.84 9.66
N ASN A 86 -17.34 17.56 9.00
CA ASN A 86 -17.35 17.24 7.58
C ASN A 86 -16.89 18.42 6.72
N LYS A 87 -17.34 19.65 7.01
CA LYS A 87 -16.89 20.85 6.30
C LYS A 87 -15.38 21.08 6.43
N VAL A 88 -14.83 20.94 7.64
CA VAL A 88 -13.39 21.07 7.89
C VAL A 88 -12.61 20.02 7.10
N ILE A 89 -13.08 18.78 7.09
CA ILE A 89 -12.44 17.70 6.33
C ILE A 89 -12.51 17.99 4.83
N ASP A 90 -13.63 18.47 4.31
CA ASP A 90 -13.75 18.84 2.90
C ASP A 90 -12.83 20.02 2.55
N GLN A 91 -12.76 21.03 3.41
CA GLN A 91 -11.93 22.21 3.19
C GLN A 91 -10.43 21.89 3.18
N TYR A 92 -9.95 21.07 4.11
CA TYR A 92 -8.50 20.88 4.31
C TYR A 92 -7.96 19.58 3.76
N PHE A 93 -8.78 18.54 3.63
CA PHE A 93 -8.37 17.24 3.10
C PHE A 93 -8.87 16.99 1.68
N ASN A 94 -9.70 17.86 1.09
CA ASN A 94 -10.11 17.75 -0.33
C ASN A 94 -9.76 18.97 -1.18
N ASN A 95 -8.92 19.88 -0.68
CA ASN A 95 -8.41 20.97 -1.52
C ASN A 95 -7.29 20.50 -2.45
N GLU A 96 -6.97 21.33 -3.42
CA GLU A 96 -6.00 21.01 -4.48
C GLU A 96 -4.59 20.75 -3.94
N GLU A 97 -4.14 21.52 -2.96
CA GLU A 97 -2.80 21.38 -2.37
C GLU A 97 -2.64 20.02 -1.69
N PHE A 98 -3.57 19.67 -0.80
CA PHE A 98 -3.57 18.38 -0.11
C PHE A 98 -3.66 17.22 -1.11
N LEU A 99 -4.58 17.32 -2.07
CA LEU A 99 -4.78 16.29 -3.08
C LEU A 99 -3.55 16.14 -3.98
N ALA A 100 -2.82 17.21 -4.29
CA ALA A 100 -1.59 17.13 -5.07
C ALA A 100 -0.51 16.33 -4.33
N LEU A 101 -0.29 16.61 -3.04
CA LEU A 101 0.64 15.85 -2.20
C LEU A 101 0.24 14.37 -2.11
N GLU A 102 -1.02 14.10 -1.77
CA GLU A 102 -1.54 12.73 -1.60
C GLU A 102 -1.46 11.93 -2.92
N ASN A 103 -1.81 12.56 -4.05
CA ASN A 103 -1.73 11.91 -5.35
C ASN A 103 -0.28 11.62 -5.76
N ARG A 104 0.67 12.50 -5.44
CA ARG A 104 2.08 12.26 -5.74
C ARG A 104 2.63 11.10 -4.90
N MET A 105 2.32 11.05 -3.61
CA MET A 105 2.66 9.91 -2.75
C MET A 105 2.11 8.60 -3.32
N LYS A 106 0.83 8.60 -3.74
CA LYS A 106 0.18 7.44 -4.35
C LYS A 106 0.86 6.98 -5.64
N GLN A 107 1.35 7.91 -6.46
CA GLN A 107 2.09 7.58 -7.69
C GLN A 107 3.41 6.87 -7.36
N LEU A 108 4.15 7.33 -6.35
CA LEU A 108 5.40 6.69 -5.91
C LEU A 108 5.14 5.32 -5.31
N ASP A 109 4.15 5.19 -4.42
CA ASP A 109 3.72 3.91 -3.86
C ASP A 109 3.28 2.92 -4.97
N SER A 110 2.70 3.41 -6.07
CA SER A 110 2.27 2.55 -7.18
C SER A 110 3.46 1.99 -7.96
N LYS A 111 4.51 2.80 -8.17
CA LYS A 111 5.71 2.40 -8.90
C LYS A 111 6.56 1.41 -8.11
N SER A 112 6.71 1.63 -6.79
CA SER A 112 7.47 0.73 -5.91
C SER A 112 6.87 -0.67 -5.80
N ASN A 113 5.54 -0.80 -5.90
CA ASN A 113 4.85 -2.07 -5.69
C ASN A 113 4.67 -2.90 -6.98
N GLN A 114 4.92 -2.34 -8.18
CA GLN A 114 4.73 -3.07 -9.45
C GLN A 114 5.65 -4.29 -9.62
N SER A 115 6.80 -4.34 -8.94
CA SER A 115 7.72 -5.48 -8.98
C SER A 115 7.27 -6.69 -8.15
N GLU A 116 6.40 -6.50 -7.14
CA GLU A 116 5.94 -7.58 -6.23
C GLU A 116 4.49 -8.05 -6.52
N ILE A 117 3.73 -7.38 -7.40
CA ILE A 117 2.34 -7.75 -7.72
C ILE A 117 2.32 -8.83 -8.80
N THR A 118 2.86 -10.00 -8.48
CA THR A 118 2.55 -11.23 -9.21
C THR A 118 1.77 -12.15 -8.27
N THR A 119 0.60 -12.61 -8.74
CA THR A 119 -0.15 -13.80 -8.27
C THR A 119 -1.14 -13.74 -7.09
N GLN A 120 -1.55 -12.59 -6.55
CA GLN A 120 -2.71 -12.57 -5.64
C GLN A 120 -3.84 -11.70 -6.19
N ALA A 121 -5.04 -12.30 -6.29
CA ALA A 121 -6.29 -11.73 -6.79
C ALA A 121 -6.88 -10.61 -5.90
N LEU A 122 -6.02 -9.74 -5.37
CA LEU A 122 -6.39 -8.44 -4.84
C LEU A 122 -6.36 -7.47 -6.03
N PRO A 123 -7.34 -6.57 -6.18
CA PRO A 123 -7.29 -5.61 -7.27
C PRO A 123 -6.03 -4.76 -7.08
N VAL A 124 -5.15 -4.81 -8.08
CA VAL A 124 -3.84 -4.15 -8.19
C VAL A 124 -3.88 -2.67 -7.75
N PHE A 125 -5.05 -2.04 -7.90
CA PHE A 125 -5.31 -0.64 -7.52
C PHE A 125 -5.43 -0.37 -6.01
N PHE A 126 -5.61 -1.39 -5.16
CA PHE A 126 -5.89 -1.20 -3.73
C PHE A 126 -4.65 -0.88 -2.90
N ILE A 127 -3.52 -1.55 -3.17
CA ILE A 127 -2.33 -1.52 -2.31
C ILE A 127 -1.70 -0.13 -2.26
N PRO A 128 -1.43 0.55 -3.40
CA PRO A 128 -0.81 1.87 -3.35
C PRO A 128 -1.69 2.91 -2.66
N ILE A 129 -3.01 2.82 -2.86
CA ILE A 129 -3.98 3.68 -2.18
C ILE A 129 -3.94 3.44 -0.67
N ALA A 130 -3.98 2.18 -0.24
CA ALA A 130 -3.97 1.83 1.17
C ALA A 130 -2.67 2.22 1.89
N MET A 131 -1.52 2.14 1.20
CA MET A 131 -0.23 2.58 1.72
C MET A 131 -0.22 4.09 1.98
N THR A 132 -0.55 4.91 0.98
CA THR A 132 -0.63 6.37 1.12
C THR A 132 -1.66 6.77 2.17
N VAL A 133 -2.88 6.24 2.07
CA VAL A 133 -3.98 6.56 3.00
C VAL A 133 -3.64 6.14 4.43
N GLY A 134 -2.93 5.01 4.61
CA GLY A 134 -2.43 4.56 5.90
C GLY A 134 -1.48 5.57 6.54
N ARG A 135 -0.47 6.05 5.80
CA ARG A 135 0.49 7.05 6.28
C ARG A 135 -0.16 8.36 6.66
N VAL A 136 -0.99 8.90 5.77
CA VAL A 136 -1.73 10.15 6.00
C VAL A 136 -2.64 10.02 7.23
N ALA A 137 -3.29 8.87 7.41
CA ALA A 137 -4.09 8.62 8.60
C ALA A 137 -3.23 8.64 9.87
N LEU A 138 -2.04 8.05 9.88
CA LEU A 138 -1.15 8.14 11.04
C LEU A 138 -0.69 9.57 11.34
N MET A 139 -0.41 10.37 10.29
CA MET A 139 -0.05 11.78 10.44
C MET A 139 -1.21 12.57 11.04
N ALA A 140 -2.43 12.35 10.55
CA ALA A 140 -3.64 12.96 11.09
C ALA A 140 -3.89 12.55 12.55
N ILE A 141 -3.69 11.27 12.90
CA ILE A 141 -3.81 10.80 14.30
C ILE A 141 -2.82 11.55 15.19
N ARG A 142 -1.56 11.63 14.78
CA ARG A 142 -0.49 12.26 15.54
C ARG A 142 -0.78 13.75 15.79
N SER A 143 -1.18 14.48 14.76
CA SER A 143 -1.24 15.94 14.82
C SER A 143 -2.62 16.48 15.19
N LYS A 144 -3.69 15.76 14.85
CA LYS A 144 -5.08 16.23 14.96
C LYS A 144 -6.04 15.20 15.58
N GLY A 145 -5.52 14.08 16.07
CA GLY A 145 -6.31 13.10 16.81
C GLY A 145 -6.99 12.03 15.96
N ALA A 146 -7.44 10.99 16.66
CA ALA A 146 -8.03 9.80 16.04
C ALA A 146 -9.35 10.10 15.31
N ARG A 147 -10.12 11.07 15.79
CA ARG A 147 -11.41 11.47 15.19
C ARG A 147 -11.23 12.13 13.82
N THR A 148 -10.23 13.00 13.67
CA THR A 148 -9.85 13.62 12.39
C THR A 148 -9.46 12.55 11.37
N ALA A 149 -8.57 11.64 11.77
CA ALA A 149 -8.14 10.53 10.92
C ALA A 149 -9.31 9.60 10.51
N LEU A 150 -10.25 9.33 11.42
CA LEU A 150 -11.45 8.55 11.11
C LEU A 150 -12.28 9.21 10.00
N LYS A 151 -12.48 10.53 10.06
CA LYS A 151 -13.25 11.27 9.04
C LYS A 151 -12.53 11.30 7.70
N TYR A 152 -11.22 11.57 7.71
CA TYR A 152 -10.37 11.46 6.53
C TYR A 152 -10.48 10.06 5.87
N LEU A 153 -10.30 9.00 6.67
CA LEU A 153 -10.41 7.62 6.20
C LEU A 153 -11.79 7.34 5.60
N LYS A 154 -12.87 7.71 6.30
CA LYS A 154 -14.24 7.52 5.82
C LYS A 154 -14.44 8.13 4.45
N ASN A 155 -13.90 9.33 4.20
CA ASN A 155 -14.00 9.95 2.88
C ASN A 155 -13.22 9.16 1.81
N ARG A 156 -11.96 8.79 2.11
CA ARG A 156 -11.08 8.11 1.14
C ARG A 156 -11.49 6.70 0.77
N ILE A 157 -12.04 5.95 1.72
CA ILE A 157 -12.35 4.53 1.49
C ILE A 157 -13.84 4.25 1.24
N LYS A 158 -14.70 5.28 1.30
CA LYS A 158 -16.14 5.15 0.97
C LYS A 158 -16.37 4.55 -0.42
N GLY A 159 -15.45 4.77 -1.36
CA GLY A 159 -15.49 4.23 -2.72
C GLY A 159 -15.06 2.77 -2.86
N PHE A 160 -14.64 2.09 -1.79
CA PHE A 160 -14.24 0.68 -1.88
C PHE A 160 -15.48 -0.16 -2.18
N GLY A 161 -15.55 -0.70 -3.40
CA GLY A 161 -16.76 -1.31 -3.95
C GLY A 161 -17.30 -2.52 -3.18
N LYS A 162 -18.41 -3.09 -3.68
CA LYS A 162 -19.18 -4.19 -3.06
C LYS A 162 -18.38 -5.43 -2.60
N ASN A 163 -17.19 -5.61 -3.15
CA ASN A 163 -16.25 -6.69 -2.84
C ASN A 163 -15.56 -6.51 -1.47
N TYR A 164 -15.77 -5.40 -0.78
CA TYR A 164 -15.18 -5.14 0.53
C TYR A 164 -16.24 -5.06 1.65
N LYS A 165 -15.83 -5.46 2.84
CA LYS A 165 -16.54 -5.18 4.10
C LYS A 165 -15.64 -4.28 4.94
N ILE A 166 -16.15 -3.11 5.28
CA ILE A 166 -15.43 -2.11 6.08
C ILE A 166 -16.03 -2.11 7.49
N ARG A 167 -15.17 -2.21 8.50
CA ARG A 167 -15.55 -2.06 9.90
C ARG A 167 -14.86 -0.83 10.45
N TRP A 168 -15.61 0.02 11.14
CA TRP A 168 -15.14 1.26 11.75
C TRP A 168 -15.13 1.12 13.26
N ASP A 169 -14.24 1.85 13.93
CA ASP A 169 -14.18 1.96 15.40
C ASP A 169 -14.20 0.60 16.11
N VAL A 170 -13.37 -0.33 15.65
CA VAL A 170 -13.31 -1.69 16.18
C VAL A 170 -12.65 -1.66 17.56
N ARG A 171 -13.41 -2.05 18.58
CA ARG A 171 -12.96 -2.11 19.98
C ARG A 171 -12.65 -3.55 20.39
N ASN A 172 -11.77 -3.70 21.38
CA ASN A 172 -11.54 -4.98 22.05
C ASN A 172 -12.63 -5.24 23.12
N ASP A 173 -12.59 -6.40 23.75
CA ASP A 173 -13.56 -6.82 24.78
C ASP A 173 -13.54 -5.91 26.03
N LYS A 174 -12.48 -5.11 26.20
CA LYS A 174 -12.35 -4.10 27.27
C LYS A 174 -12.86 -2.72 26.83
N GLY A 175 -13.49 -2.61 25.67
CA GLY A 175 -13.99 -1.35 25.11
C GLY A 175 -12.91 -0.41 24.56
N GLN A 176 -11.63 -0.81 24.55
CA GLN A 176 -10.54 0.02 24.04
C GLN A 176 -10.51 -0.01 22.50
N LEU A 177 -10.30 1.14 21.88
CA LEU A 177 -10.20 1.25 20.42
C LEU A 177 -8.95 0.52 19.92
N ARG A 178 -9.18 -0.57 19.19
CA ARG A 178 -8.14 -1.44 18.63
C ARG A 178 -7.84 -1.12 17.17
N SER A 179 -8.85 -0.69 16.41
CA SER A 179 -8.66 -0.25 15.03
C SER A 179 -9.64 0.86 14.68
N LEU A 180 -9.15 1.93 14.05
CA LEU A 180 -10.03 2.92 13.42
C LEU A 180 -10.80 2.32 12.25
N VAL A 181 -10.11 1.49 11.47
CA VAL A 181 -10.69 0.82 10.32
C VAL A 181 -10.11 -0.56 10.14
N VAL A 182 -10.96 -1.51 9.74
CA VAL A 182 -10.55 -2.81 9.20
C VAL A 182 -11.30 -3.03 7.88
N VAL A 183 -10.55 -3.15 6.78
CA VAL A 183 -11.06 -3.46 5.45
C VAL A 183 -10.79 -4.91 5.13
N LEU A 184 -11.86 -5.61 4.79
CA LEU A 184 -11.87 -7.04 4.51
C LEU A 184 -12.33 -7.28 3.07
N HIS A 185 -11.52 -7.96 2.27
CA HIS A 185 -11.92 -8.40 0.93
C HIS A 185 -12.79 -9.66 1.03
N LYS A 186 -13.98 -9.61 0.44
CA LYS A 186 -14.94 -10.72 0.34
C LYS A 186 -14.49 -11.65 -0.80
N GLY A 187 -13.47 -12.46 -0.56
CA GLY A 187 -13.06 -13.50 -1.49
C GLY A 187 -14.12 -14.62 -1.57
N LYS A 188 -14.09 -15.40 -2.66
CA LYS A 188 -15.04 -16.51 -2.89
C LYS A 188 -15.01 -17.59 -1.79
N LYS A 189 -13.82 -17.86 -1.23
CA LYS A 189 -13.61 -18.93 -0.23
C LYS A 189 -13.33 -18.42 1.19
N LYS A 190 -12.69 -17.25 1.29
CA LYS A 190 -12.31 -16.66 2.58
C LYS A 190 -12.36 -15.15 2.50
N THR A 191 -12.68 -14.55 3.63
CA THR A 191 -12.54 -13.13 3.84
C THR A 191 -11.11 -12.86 4.30
N THR A 192 -10.40 -11.98 3.59
CA THR A 192 -9.00 -11.64 3.91
C THR A 192 -8.92 -10.17 4.33
N ARG A 193 -8.15 -9.87 5.38
CA ARG A 193 -7.85 -8.49 5.76
C ARG A 193 -6.89 -7.90 4.74
N VAL A 194 -7.23 -6.74 4.20
CA VAL A 194 -6.43 -6.10 3.15
C VAL A 194 -5.86 -4.76 3.58
N PHE A 195 -6.53 -4.08 4.51
CA PHE A 195 -6.07 -2.83 5.09
C PHE A 195 -6.63 -2.67 6.49
N ALA A 196 -5.87 -2.03 7.37
CA ALA A 196 -6.39 -1.55 8.63
C ALA A 196 -5.47 -0.50 9.24
N VAL A 197 -6.06 0.37 10.05
CA VAL A 197 -5.33 1.30 10.93
C VAL A 197 -5.62 0.88 12.36
N ASP A 198 -4.62 0.27 12.99
CA ASP A 198 -4.69 -0.34 14.32
C ASP A 198 -4.00 0.53 15.37
N ASN A 199 -4.47 0.38 16.60
CA ASN A 199 -3.76 0.78 17.80
C ASN A 199 -3.38 -0.48 18.57
N GLY A 200 -2.10 -0.70 18.79
CA GLY A 200 -1.63 -1.93 19.43
C GLY A 200 -0.13 -1.97 19.61
N LYS A 201 0.33 -3.03 20.27
CA LYS A 201 1.77 -3.29 20.40
C LYS A 201 2.35 -3.62 19.02
N ILE A 202 3.52 -3.06 18.73
CA ILE A 202 4.29 -3.35 17.53
C ILE A 202 5.66 -3.91 17.92
N PRO A 203 6.25 -4.84 17.15
CA PRO A 203 7.59 -5.36 17.40
C PRO A 203 8.69 -4.29 17.30
N LEU A 204 9.33 -3.98 18.43
CA LEU A 204 10.46 -3.04 18.52
C LEU A 204 11.63 -3.65 19.28
N ILE A 205 12.83 -3.10 19.06
CA ILE A 205 14.08 -3.48 19.73
C ILE A 205 14.61 -2.26 20.50
N PRO A 206 14.77 -2.33 21.85
CA PRO A 206 14.32 -3.42 22.73
C PRO A 206 12.79 -3.54 22.76
N LYS A 207 12.27 -4.71 23.21
CA LYS A 207 10.83 -4.96 23.29
C LYS A 207 10.12 -3.92 24.16
N THR A 208 8.89 -3.57 23.80
CA THR A 208 8.03 -2.67 24.57
C THR A 208 6.60 -3.20 24.64
N SER A 209 5.89 -2.82 25.70
CA SER A 209 4.46 -3.10 25.89
C SER A 209 3.56 -1.92 25.50
N THR A 210 4.15 -0.78 25.11
CA THR A 210 3.42 0.42 24.67
C THR A 210 2.64 0.15 23.39
N TRP A 211 1.46 0.76 23.30
CA TRP A 211 0.64 0.72 22.09
C TRP A 211 1.00 1.89 21.18
N TYR A 212 1.06 1.60 19.89
CA TYR A 212 1.33 2.58 18.85
C TYR A 212 0.28 2.43 17.75
N TRP A 213 -0.14 3.57 17.21
CA TRP A 213 -0.89 3.60 15.97
C TRP A 213 0.00 3.13 14.82
N HIS A 214 -0.52 2.20 14.04
CA HIS A 214 0.14 1.63 12.90
C HIS A 214 -0.91 1.16 11.89
N PHE A 215 -0.50 0.89 10.65
CA PHE A 215 -1.37 0.32 9.65
C PHE A 215 -0.79 -0.96 9.07
N HIS A 216 -1.67 -1.76 8.47
CA HIS A 216 -1.35 -3.01 7.78
C HIS A 216 -1.88 -2.92 6.36
N VAL A 217 -1.12 -3.38 5.37
CA VAL A 217 -1.57 -3.49 3.97
C VAL A 217 -1.21 -4.87 3.43
N ALA A 218 -2.15 -5.52 2.77
CA ALA A 218 -1.88 -6.76 2.05
C ALA A 218 -0.93 -6.51 0.85
N PRO A 219 -0.17 -7.53 0.41
CA PRO A 219 -0.18 -8.92 0.85
C PRO A 219 0.58 -9.18 2.15
N LYS A 220 1.41 -8.23 2.59
CA LYS A 220 2.23 -8.34 3.81
C LYS A 220 1.47 -7.77 5.02
N ASP A 221 0.27 -8.30 5.28
CA ASP A 221 -0.65 -7.83 6.33
C ASP A 221 -0.19 -8.10 7.79
N LYS A 222 1.02 -8.65 7.94
CA LYS A 222 1.73 -8.83 9.22
C LYS A 222 2.76 -7.73 9.48
N ILE A 223 3.10 -6.93 8.47
CA ILE A 223 4.06 -5.83 8.63
C ILE A 223 3.33 -4.65 9.25
N HIS A 224 3.85 -4.17 10.38
CA HIS A 224 3.37 -2.99 11.07
C HIS A 224 4.03 -1.75 10.49
N HIS A 225 3.26 -0.91 9.81
CA HIS A 225 3.72 0.39 9.34
C HIS A 225 3.37 1.46 10.38
N ALA A 226 4.35 2.10 11.00
CA ALA A 226 4.15 3.13 12.01
C ALA A 226 4.98 4.38 11.69
N LEU A 227 4.60 5.53 12.25
CA LEU A 227 5.42 6.74 12.13
C LEU A 227 6.63 6.67 13.06
N ARG A 228 7.83 6.86 12.52
CA ARG A 228 9.09 6.95 13.25
C ARG A 228 9.03 7.99 14.35
N VAL A 229 8.44 9.16 14.04
CA VAL A 229 8.29 10.26 14.99
C VAL A 229 7.41 9.92 16.20
N SER A 230 6.56 8.90 16.10
CA SER A 230 5.70 8.45 17.21
C SER A 230 6.37 7.41 18.11
N VAL A 231 7.55 6.90 17.71
CA VAL A 231 8.32 5.90 18.45
C VAL A 231 9.56 6.56 19.08
N PRO A 232 9.80 6.43 20.41
CA PRO A 232 10.98 7.01 21.04
C PRO A 232 12.29 6.55 20.38
N LYS A 233 13.25 7.46 20.21
CA LYS A 233 14.52 7.22 19.47
C LYS A 233 15.32 5.99 19.96
N LYS A 234 15.18 5.61 21.23
CA LYS A 234 15.82 4.42 21.83
C LYS A 234 15.34 3.09 21.25
N TYR A 235 14.18 3.08 20.59
CA TYR A 235 13.62 1.90 19.94
C TYR A 235 13.93 1.89 18.44
N LYS A 236 14.22 0.70 17.93
CA LYS A 236 14.38 0.40 16.51
C LYS A 236 13.28 -0.56 16.06
N ALA A 237 12.95 -0.52 14.78
CA ALA A 237 12.03 -1.48 14.18
C ALA A 237 12.60 -2.90 14.27
N SER A 238 11.74 -3.89 14.56
CA SER A 238 12.12 -5.29 14.38
C SER A 238 12.17 -5.63 12.88
N PRO A 239 13.30 -6.12 12.35
CA PRO A 239 13.45 -6.41 10.92
C PRO A 239 12.38 -7.37 10.39
N GLY A 240 11.74 -7.01 9.28
CA GLY A 240 10.71 -7.82 8.62
C GLY A 240 9.33 -7.81 9.31
N GLU A 241 9.21 -7.18 10.48
CA GLU A 241 7.94 -7.11 11.23
C GLU A 241 7.41 -5.67 11.34
N THR A 242 8.29 -4.68 11.43
CA THR A 242 7.90 -3.27 11.57
C THR A 242 8.67 -2.41 10.58
N ILE A 243 7.96 -1.45 9.98
CA ILE A 243 8.54 -0.38 9.17
C ILE A 243 8.18 0.93 9.86
N LEU A 244 9.19 1.73 10.15
CA LEU A 244 9.03 3.08 10.68
C LEU A 244 9.26 4.07 9.54
N HIS A 245 8.21 4.80 9.18
CA HIS A 245 8.24 5.91 8.22
C HIS A 245 8.62 7.19 8.96
#